data_AF-A0A4Y7UDK9-F1
#
_entry.id   AF-A0A4Y7UDK9-F1
#
_cell.length_a   1.000
_cell.length_b   1.000
_cell.length_c   1.000
_cell.angle_alpha   90.00
_cell.angle_beta   90.00
_cell.angle_gamma   90.00
#
_symmetry.space_group_name_H-M   'P 1'
#
loop_
_entity.id
_entity.type
_entity.pdbx_description
1 polymer ?
#
loop_
_entity_poly.entity_id
_entity_poly.type
_entity_poly.pdbx_seq_one_letter_code
_entity_poly.pdbx_strand_id
1 'polypeptide(L)'
;MFKFIELIFIFFSKIYIFFYKEKSNYWKIFPIVIMSTILMINIEIVLLQFFYLNNYYALFIILPLILLNVFFRKRDYNWVNQYSISLTQKVTISTIIIVDFIIMGILLNLSRSAYIASH
;
A
#
# COMPACT_ATOMS: atom_id res chain seq x y z
N MET A 1 -14.10 -7.50 -1.19
CA MET A 1 -12.81 -6.88 -1.59
C MET A 1 -12.66 -5.46 -1.05
N PHE A 2 -13.58 -4.52 -1.34
CA PHE A 2 -13.49 -3.12 -0.89
C PHE A 2 -13.35 -2.91 0.63
N LYS A 3 -14.04 -3.72 1.45
CA LYS A 3 -13.96 -3.61 2.93
C LYS A 3 -12.54 -3.84 3.48
N PHE A 4 -11.73 -4.67 2.83
CA PHE A 4 -10.37 -4.94 3.31
C PHE A 4 -9.42 -3.78 3.01
N ILE A 5 -9.52 -3.19 1.82
CA ILE A 5 -8.80 -1.98 1.42
C ILE A 5 -9.16 -0.81 2.34
N GLU A 6 -10.45 -0.65 2.67
CA GLU A 6 -10.91 0.33 3.66
C GLU A 6 -10.32 0.08 5.05
N LEU A 7 -10.28 -1.17 5.52
CA LEU A 7 -9.71 -1.51 6.82
C LEU A 7 -8.21 -1.18 6.90
N ILE A 8 -7.44 -1.48 5.85
CA ILE A 8 -6.01 -1.11 5.76
C ILE A 8 -5.85 0.40 5.77
N PHE A 9 -6.68 1.12 5.01
CA PHE A 9 -6.66 2.57 4.98
C PHE A 9 -6.93 3.16 6.37
N ILE A 10 -7.97 2.69 7.07
CA ILE A 10 -8.30 3.16 8.43
C ILE A 10 -7.18 2.79 9.41
N PHE A 11 -6.57 1.61 9.27
CA PHE A 11 -5.45 1.18 10.10
C PHE A 11 -4.28 2.17 10.01
N PHE A 12 -3.81 2.48 8.80
CA PHE A 12 -2.74 3.47 8.61
C PHE A 12 -3.16 4.89 9.00
N SER A 13 -4.42 5.25 8.75
CA SER A 13 -4.96 6.55 9.18
C SER A 13 -4.92 6.72 10.69
N LYS A 14 -5.27 5.67 11.45
CA LYS A 14 -5.23 5.70 12.93
C LYS A 14 -3.80 5.79 13.47
N ILE A 15 -2.83 5.18 12.80
CA ILE A 15 -1.41 5.37 13.11
C ILE A 15 -1.04 6.85 12.94
N TYR A 16 -1.39 7.46 11.81
CA TYR A 16 -1.14 8.89 11.59
C TYR A 16 -1.79 9.77 12.67
N ILE A 17 -3.08 9.55 12.94
CA ILE A 17 -3.84 10.32 13.92
C ILE A 17 -3.22 10.22 15.31
N PHE A 18 -2.72 9.05 15.68
CA PHE A 18 -2.05 8.84 16.97
C PHE A 18 -0.82 9.75 17.14
N PHE A 19 0.00 9.90 16.10
CA PHE A 19 1.22 10.72 16.12
C PHE A 19 1.00 12.20 15.78
N TYR A 20 -0.04 12.54 15.00
CA TYR A 20 -0.27 13.88 14.44
C TYR A 20 -1.69 14.39 14.70
N LYS A 21 -2.14 14.33 15.97
CA LYS A 21 -3.51 14.69 16.40
C LYS A 21 -3.98 16.08 15.94
N GLU A 22 -3.07 17.05 15.83
CA GLU A 22 -3.38 18.44 15.48
C GLU A 22 -3.47 18.70 13.97
N LYS A 23 -3.05 17.74 13.11
CA LYS A 23 -3.00 17.91 11.65
C LYS A 23 -4.16 17.21 10.94
N SER A 24 -5.38 17.54 11.33
CA SER A 24 -6.62 16.94 10.79
C SER A 24 -6.88 17.22 9.31
N ASN A 25 -6.16 18.15 8.67
CA ASN A 25 -6.35 18.46 7.24
C ASN A 25 -5.56 17.53 6.30
N TYR A 26 -4.46 16.93 6.76
CA TYR A 26 -3.53 16.18 5.91
C TYR A 26 -3.54 14.67 6.16
N TRP A 27 -4.43 14.21 7.05
CA TRP A 27 -4.46 12.83 7.52
C TRP A 27 -4.61 11.76 6.43
N LYS A 28 -5.26 12.09 5.30
CA LYS A 28 -5.45 11.14 4.19
C LYS A 28 -4.18 10.90 3.40
N ILE A 29 -3.27 11.87 3.37
CA ILE A 29 -2.08 11.80 2.51
C ILE A 29 -1.22 10.61 2.94
N PHE A 30 -1.00 10.46 4.24
CA PHE A 30 -0.19 9.38 4.80
C PHE A 30 -0.68 7.96 4.42
N PRO A 31 -1.92 7.54 4.72
CA PRO A 31 -2.41 6.21 4.36
C PRO A 31 -2.48 6.02 2.84
N ILE A 32 -2.83 7.06 2.05
CA ILE A 32 -2.82 6.97 0.57
C ILE A 32 -1.40 6.69 0.08
N VAL A 33 -0.40 7.46 0.53
CA VAL A 33 0.99 7.30 0.10
C VAL A 33 1.50 5.91 0.47
N ILE A 34 1.31 5.45 1.71
CA ILE A 34 1.79 4.12 2.13
C ILE A 34 1.16 3.01 1.30
N MET A 35 -0.18 3.01 1.16
CA MET A 35 -0.87 1.98 0.40
C MET A 35 -0.47 2.01 -1.09
N SER A 36 -0.28 3.21 -1.64
CA SER A 36 0.17 3.38 -3.03
C SER A 36 1.57 2.80 -3.21
N THR A 37 2.50 3.12 -2.31
CA THR A 37 3.88 2.59 -2.35
C THR A 37 3.91 1.08 -2.29
N ILE A 38 3.13 0.45 -1.39
CA ILE A 38 3.05 -1.01 -1.31
C ILE A 38 2.56 -1.60 -2.63
N LEU A 39 1.48 -1.05 -3.21
CA LEU A 39 0.95 -1.51 -4.49
C LEU A 39 1.93 -1.27 -5.65
N MET A 40 2.63 -0.14 -5.66
CA MET A 40 3.63 0.19 -6.66
C MET A 40 4.78 -0.80 -6.66
N ILE A 41 5.36 -1.10 -5.48
CA ILE A 41 6.44 -2.09 -5.33
C ILE A 41 5.99 -3.46 -5.81
N ASN A 42 4.78 -3.88 -5.43
CA ASN A 42 4.20 -5.15 -5.85
C ASN A 42 4.04 -5.23 -7.37
N ILE A 43 3.48 -4.17 -7.99
CA ILE A 43 3.31 -4.09 -9.46
C ILE A 43 4.68 -4.11 -10.16
N GLU A 44 5.65 -3.33 -9.68
CA GLU A 44 7.01 -3.27 -10.21
C GLU A 44 7.66 -4.66 -10.23
N ILE A 45 7.68 -5.36 -9.10
CA ILE A 45 8.31 -6.68 -8.99
C ILE A 45 7.63 -7.70 -9.91
N VAL A 46 6.30 -7.71 -9.98
CA VAL A 46 5.56 -8.59 -10.89
C VAL A 46 5.89 -8.25 -12.34
N LEU A 47 5.86 -6.97 -12.72
CA LEU A 47 6.14 -6.56 -14.09
C LEU A 47 7.57 -6.91 -14.53
N LEU A 48 8.56 -6.75 -13.65
CA LEU A 48 9.95 -7.14 -13.93
C LEU A 48 10.10 -8.64 -14.25
N GLN A 49 9.20 -9.49 -13.76
CA GLN A 49 9.24 -10.93 -14.04
C GLN A 49 8.61 -11.31 -15.39
N PHE A 50 7.67 -10.51 -15.90
CA PHE A 50 6.86 -10.86 -17.07
C PHE A 50 7.12 -10.00 -18.32
N PHE A 51 7.63 -8.77 -18.16
CA PHE A 51 7.76 -7.82 -19.26
C PHE A 51 9.12 -7.13 -19.27
N TYR A 52 9.69 -6.96 -20.47
CA TYR A 52 10.72 -5.95 -20.69
C TYR A 52 10.09 -4.58 -20.49
N LEU A 53 10.66 -3.78 -19.57
CA LEU A 53 10.17 -2.46 -19.18
C LEU A 53 9.99 -1.55 -20.41
N ASN A 54 8.75 -1.40 -20.89
CA ASN A 54 8.40 -0.49 -21.97
C ASN A 54 8.12 0.92 -21.41
N ASN A 55 8.16 1.94 -22.27
CA ASN A 55 7.97 3.36 -21.93
C ASN A 55 6.65 3.68 -21.19
N TYR A 56 5.65 2.80 -21.25
CA TYR A 56 4.37 2.95 -20.54
C TYR A 56 4.40 2.46 -19.08
N TYR A 57 5.52 1.91 -18.61
CA TYR A 57 5.71 1.40 -17.25
C TYR A 57 5.37 2.43 -16.16
N ALA A 58 5.75 3.69 -16.37
CA ALA A 58 5.47 4.78 -15.42
C ALA A 58 3.96 5.00 -15.19
N LEU A 59 3.11 4.71 -16.18
CA LEU A 59 1.66 4.83 -16.03
C LEU A 59 1.10 3.79 -15.07
N PHE A 60 1.62 2.56 -15.11
CA PHE A 60 1.21 1.49 -14.19
C PHE A 60 1.66 1.77 -12.75
N ILE A 61 2.80 2.43 -12.57
CA ILE A 61 3.31 2.84 -11.26
C ILE A 61 2.47 3.97 -10.66
N ILE A 62 2.03 4.96 -11.44
CA ILE A 62 1.30 6.11 -10.89
C ILE A 62 -0.18 5.76 -10.61
N LEU A 63 -0.72 4.77 -11.31
CA LEU A 63 -2.13 4.40 -11.26
C LEU A 63 -2.68 4.11 -9.83
N PRO A 64 -1.99 3.36 -8.94
CA PRO A 64 -2.46 3.10 -7.58
C PRO A 64 -2.71 4.39 -6.78
N LEU A 65 -1.85 5.39 -6.95
CA LEU A 65 -1.96 6.65 -6.22
C LEU A 65 -3.20 7.45 -6.65
N ILE A 66 -3.48 7.47 -7.96
CA ILE A 66 -4.69 8.11 -8.50
C ILE A 66 -5.94 7.36 -8.02
N LEU A 67 -5.95 6.03 -8.15
CA LEU A 67 -7.11 5.20 -7.77
C LEU A 67 -7.44 5.32 -6.29
N LEU A 68 -6.45 5.22 -5.40
CA LEU A 68 -6.66 5.33 -3.96
C LEU A 68 -7.12 6.75 -3.56
N ASN A 69 -6.55 7.78 -4.18
CA ASN A 69 -7.00 9.15 -3.92
C ASN A 69 -8.46 9.36 -4.34
N VAL A 70 -8.86 8.90 -5.52
CA VAL A 70 -10.26 8.96 -5.97
C VAL A 70 -11.18 8.18 -5.04
N PHE A 71 -10.78 6.98 -4.63
CA PHE A 71 -11.58 6.10 -3.78
C PHE A 71 -11.83 6.70 -2.38
N PHE A 72 -10.81 7.31 -1.77
CA PHE A 72 -10.89 7.87 -0.42
C PHE A 72 -11.18 9.37 -0.36
N ARG A 73 -11.35 10.05 -1.51
CA ARG A 73 -11.61 11.51 -1.59
C ARG A 73 -12.76 11.95 -0.70
N LYS A 74 -13.87 11.21 -0.72
CA LYS A 74 -15.12 11.57 -0.01
C LYS A 74 -15.16 11.20 1.47
N ARG A 75 -14.20 10.42 1.99
CA ARG A 75 -14.17 10.03 3.41
C ARG A 75 -13.76 11.22 4.27
N ASP A 76 -14.40 11.45 5.40
CA ASP A 76 -14.04 12.54 6.31
C ASP A 76 -13.21 12.03 7.51
N TYR A 77 -12.60 12.96 8.24
CA TYR A 77 -11.75 12.63 9.39
C TYR A 77 -12.54 11.91 10.49
N ASN A 78 -13.78 12.37 10.74
CA ASN A 78 -14.61 11.82 11.80
C ASN A 78 -15.01 10.37 11.50
N TRP A 79 -15.27 10.02 10.24
CA TRP A 79 -15.52 8.64 9.83
C TRP A 79 -14.38 7.69 10.25
N VAL A 80 -13.11 8.05 10.03
CA VAL A 80 -11.97 7.23 10.47
C VAL A 80 -11.84 7.18 11.98
N ASN A 81 -12.06 8.31 12.65
CA ASN A 81 -11.91 8.38 14.09
C ASN A 81 -12.93 7.47 14.80
N GLN A 82 -14.19 7.51 14.36
CA GLN A 82 -15.30 6.71 14.89
C GLN A 82 -15.24 5.23 14.49
N TYR A 83 -14.57 4.89 13.38
CA TYR A 83 -14.46 3.51 12.93
C TYR A 83 -13.68 2.66 13.94
N SER A 84 -14.30 1.62 14.48
CA SER A 84 -13.64 0.69 15.40
C SER A 84 -12.92 -0.41 14.62
N ILE A 85 -11.67 -0.68 14.98
CA ILE A 85 -10.90 -1.82 14.46
C ILE A 85 -10.63 -2.76 15.63
N SER A 86 -11.07 -4.01 15.52
CA SER A 86 -10.83 -5.02 16.55
C SER A 86 -9.33 -5.37 16.64
N LEU A 87 -8.89 -5.87 17.79
CA LEU A 87 -7.51 -6.35 17.94
C LEU A 87 -7.17 -7.42 16.88
N THR A 88 -8.11 -8.33 16.63
CA THR A 88 -7.97 -9.38 15.61
C THR A 88 -7.71 -8.80 14.23
N GLN A 89 -8.46 -7.77 13.80
CA GLN A 89 -8.25 -7.10 12.52
C GLN A 89 -6.89 -6.41 12.45
N LYS A 90 -6.45 -5.75 13.53
CA LYS A 90 -5.12 -5.12 13.58
C LYS A 90 -4.02 -6.15 13.39
N VAL A 91 -4.10 -7.28 14.11
CA VAL A 91 -3.13 -8.38 13.99
C VAL A 91 -3.15 -8.95 12.57
N THR A 92 -4.33 -9.23 12.01
CA THR A 92 -4.46 -9.73 10.63
C THR A 92 -3.82 -8.80 9.61
N ILE A 93 -4.08 -7.48 9.69
CA ILE A 93 -3.50 -6.49 8.77
C ILE A 93 -1.98 -6.47 8.92
N SER A 94 -1.45 -6.40 10.16
CA SER A 94 -0.01 -6.41 10.40
C SER A 94 0.66 -7.69 9.88
N THR A 95 0.06 -8.86 10.12
CA THR A 95 0.58 -10.13 9.61
C THR A 95 0.60 -10.16 8.09
N ILE A 96 -0.46 -9.70 7.43
CA ILE A 96 -0.52 -9.65 5.95
C ILE A 96 0.58 -8.73 5.40
N ILE A 97 0.78 -7.55 6.00
CA ILE A 97 1.84 -6.62 5.59
C ILE A 97 3.23 -7.27 5.76
N ILE A 98 3.47 -7.95 6.88
CA ILE A 98 4.76 -8.63 7.13
C ILE A 98 4.99 -9.74 6.10
N VAL A 99 3.98 -10.57 5.83
CA VAL A 99 4.04 -11.63 4.83
C VAL A 99 4.32 -11.04 3.44
N ASP A 100 3.67 -9.93 3.07
CA ASP A 100 3.91 -9.22 1.82
C ASP A 100 5.37 -8.81 1.69
N PHE A 101 5.95 -8.14 2.70
CA PHE A 101 7.35 -7.75 2.70
C PHE A 101 8.31 -8.95 2.59
N ILE A 102 8.02 -10.07 3.25
CA ILE A 102 8.84 -11.29 3.17
C ILE A 102 8.81 -11.85 1.75
N ILE A 103 7.61 -11.99 1.16
CA ILE A 103 7.46 -12.50 -0.21
C ILE A 103 8.16 -11.59 -1.20
N MET A 104 7.99 -10.27 -1.08
CA MET A 104 8.67 -9.30 -1.95
C MET A 104 10.20 -9.41 -1.84
N GLY A 105 10.73 -9.57 -0.63
CA GLY A 105 12.17 -9.79 -0.43
C GLY A 105 12.68 -11.07 -1.11
N ILE A 106 11.90 -12.16 -1.07
CA ILE A 106 12.23 -13.41 -1.77
C ILE A 106 12.21 -13.20 -3.29
N LEU A 107 11.15 -12.58 -3.83
CA LEU A 107 11.02 -12.34 -5.27
C LEU A 107 12.12 -11.43 -5.82
N LEU A 108 12.51 -10.38 -5.08
CA LEU A 108 13.62 -9.51 -5.44
C LEU A 108 14.95 -10.28 -5.50
N ASN A 109 15.21 -11.14 -4.50
CA ASN A 109 16.42 -11.96 -4.50
C ASN A 109 16.45 -12.96 -5.65
N LEU A 110 15.32 -13.61 -5.96
CA LEU A 110 15.22 -14.51 -7.11
C LEU A 110 15.46 -13.77 -8.43
N SER A 111 14.86 -12.58 -8.58
CA SER A 111 15.03 -11.74 -9.78
C SER A 111 16.49 -11.31 -9.96
N ARG A 112 17.16 -10.92 -8.87
CA ARG A 112 18.59 -10.59 -8.88
C ARG A 112 19.46 -11.79 -9.26
N SER A 113 19.20 -12.96 -8.69
CA SER A 113 19.96 -14.18 -9.00
C SER A 113 19.79 -14.59 -10.46
N ALA A 114 18.58 -14.48 -11.01
CA ALA A 114 18.30 -14.75 -12.43
C ALA A 114 19.03 -13.77 -13.36
N TYR A 115 19.09 -12.49 -12.99
CA TYR A 115 19.85 -11.49 -13.73
C TYR A 115 21.36 -11.81 -13.76
N ILE A 116 21.96 -12.13 -12.61
CA ILE A 116 23.38 -12.50 -12.50
C ILE A 116 23.69 -13.81 -13.25
N ALA A 117 22.75 -14.75 -13.35
CA ALA A 117 22.98 -15.99 -14.08
C ALA A 117 22.90 -15.82 -15.61
N SER A 118 22.26 -14.75 -16.08
CA SER A 118 22.02 -14.50 -17.52
C SER A 118 22.98 -13.49 -18.14
N HIS A 119 23.85 -12.86 -17.34
CA HIS A 119 24.84 -11.85 -17.74
C HIS A 119 26.17 -12.11 -17.04
#